data_AF-A0A060C484-F1
#
_entry.id   AF-A0A060C484-F1
#
_cell.length_a   1.000
_cell.length_b   1.000
_cell.length_c   1.000
_cell.angle_alpha   90.00
_cell.angle_beta   90.00
_cell.angle_gamma   90.00
#
_symmetry.space_group_name_H-M   'P 1'
#
loop_
_entity.id
_entity.type
_entity.pdbx_description
1 polymer ?
#
loop_
_entity_poly.entity_id
_entity_poly.type
_entity_poly.pdbx_seq_one_letter_code
_entity_poly.pdbx_strand_id
1 'polypeptide(L)'
;KGWQIINGKRYYFDPINSELSSGCRKINDQVYSFDPFTGVLKTGFQQINQKTIYSNSVGQVQFGWQSIAGRRYFFNLQTGAMMTGFS
;
A
#
# COMPACT_ATOMS: atom_id res chain seq x y z
N LYS A 1 13.50 -10.17 10.84
CA LYS A 1 14.17 -9.02 10.16
C LYS A 1 13.19 -7.89 9.87
N GLY A 2 13.60 -6.68 9.46
CA GLY A 2 12.69 -5.57 9.13
C GLY A 2 12.68 -5.24 7.63
N TRP A 3 12.61 -3.95 7.28
CA TRP A 3 12.74 -3.46 5.90
C TRP A 3 14.06 -3.86 5.26
N GLN A 4 14.02 -4.34 4.01
CA GLN A 4 15.20 -4.74 3.23
C GLN A 4 15.12 -4.18 1.81
N ILE A 5 16.28 -3.92 1.22
CA ILE A 5 16.42 -3.60 -0.20
C ILE A 5 17.22 -4.72 -0.86
N ILE A 6 16.63 -5.38 -1.86
CA ILE A 6 17.25 -6.49 -2.60
C ILE A 6 17.07 -6.18 -4.08
N ASN A 7 18.17 -6.07 -4.83
CA ASN A 7 18.16 -5.70 -6.25
C ASN A 7 17.32 -4.44 -6.55
N GLY A 8 17.47 -3.41 -5.71
CA GLY A 8 16.74 -2.15 -5.83
C GLY A 8 15.25 -2.21 -5.45
N LYS A 9 14.72 -3.38 -5.06
CA LYS A 9 13.32 -3.55 -4.65
C LYS A 9 13.22 -3.59 -3.13
N ARG A 10 12.15 -2.99 -2.59
CA ARG A 10 11.89 -2.94 -1.14
C ARG A 10 11.01 -4.10 -0.72
N TYR A 11 11.37 -4.74 0.39
CA TYR A 11 10.65 -5.84 1.01
C TYR A 11 10.53 -5.58 2.50
N TYR A 12 9.56 -6.21 3.15
CA TYR A 12 9.50 -6.28 4.59
C TYR A 12 9.44 -7.74 5.01
N PHE A 13 10.40 -8.14 5.84
CA PHE A 13 10.35 -9.41 6.53
C PHE A 13 9.81 -9.14 7.93
N ASP A 14 9.15 -10.12 8.53
CA ASP A 14 8.72 -10.02 9.92
C ASP A 14 9.95 -10.06 10.86
N PRO A 15 10.06 -9.15 11.86
CA PRO A 15 11.19 -9.10 12.79
C PRO A 15 11.44 -10.38 13.57
N ILE A 16 10.38 -11.12 13.90
CA ILE A 16 10.36 -12.25 14.81
C ILE A 16 10.61 -13.54 14.03
N ASN A 17 9.76 -13.86 13.05
CA ASN A 17 9.80 -15.15 12.36
C ASN A 17 10.44 -15.08 10.96
N SER A 18 10.82 -13.89 10.49
CA SER A 18 11.42 -13.66 9.17
C SER A 18 10.54 -14.06 7.98
N GLU A 19 9.23 -14.14 8.17
CA GLU A 19 8.28 -14.33 7.06
C GLU A 19 8.24 -13.09 6.15
N LEU A 20 8.16 -13.31 4.84
CA LEU A 20 8.04 -12.23 3.87
C LEU A 20 6.62 -11.66 3.86
N SER A 21 6.49 -10.34 3.98
CA SER A 21 5.20 -9.66 3.85
C SER A 21 4.68 -9.67 2.42
N SER A 22 3.38 -9.94 2.29
CA SER A 22 2.62 -9.95 1.04
C SER A 22 1.24 -9.32 1.27
N GLY A 23 0.64 -8.77 0.21
CA GLY A 23 -0.65 -8.08 0.26
C GLY A 23 -0.61 -6.81 1.12
N CYS A 24 -1.77 -6.37 1.62
CA CYS A 24 -1.84 -5.23 2.55
C CYS A 24 -1.45 -5.65 3.96
N ARG A 25 -0.44 -5.01 4.55
CA ARG A 25 0.06 -5.30 5.90
C ARG A 25 0.20 -4.03 6.73
N LYS A 26 -0.24 -4.09 7.99
CA LYS A 26 -0.05 -3.02 8.97
C LYS A 26 1.32 -3.20 9.65
N ILE A 27 2.19 -2.20 9.54
CA ILE A 27 3.55 -2.15 10.09
C ILE A 27 3.71 -0.79 10.74
N ASN A 28 3.95 -0.74 12.06
CA ASN A 28 4.10 0.51 12.84
C ASN A 28 2.98 1.53 12.54
N ASP A 29 1.73 1.08 12.71
CA ASP A 29 0.51 1.86 12.46
C ASP A 29 0.26 2.35 11.03
N GLN A 30 1.11 1.98 10.08
CA GLN A 30 0.95 2.31 8.67
C GLN A 30 0.60 1.06 7.88
N VAL A 31 -0.33 1.17 6.93
CA VAL A 31 -0.65 0.07 6.00
C VAL A 31 0.25 0.19 4.79
N TYR A 32 0.93 -0.88 4.42
CA TYR A 32 1.74 -1.00 3.22
C TYR A 32 1.13 -2.04 2.29
N SER A 33 1.24 -1.82 0.98
CA SER A 33 0.81 -2.79 -0.04
C SER A 33 2.02 -3.48 -0.63
N PHE A 34 2.07 -4.80 -0.54
CA PHE A 34 3.09 -5.63 -1.14
C PHE A 34 2.48 -6.50 -2.25
N ASP A 35 3.27 -6.75 -3.29
CA ASP A 35 2.91 -7.69 -4.32
C ASP A 35 2.61 -9.07 -3.69
N PRO A 36 1.44 -9.67 -3.94
CA PRO A 36 1.00 -10.86 -3.22
C PRO A 36 1.85 -12.10 -3.50
N PHE A 37 2.55 -12.14 -4.64
CA PHE A 37 3.35 -13.29 -5.06
C PHE A 37 4.84 -13.09 -4.79
N THR A 38 5.35 -11.87 -4.99
CA THR A 38 6.79 -11.57 -4.91
C THR A 38 7.19 -10.86 -3.62
N GLY A 39 6.24 -10.28 -2.88
CA GLY A 39 6.50 -9.50 -1.66
C GLY A 39 7.16 -8.13 -1.91
N VAL A 40 7.27 -7.71 -3.17
CA VAL A 40 7.81 -6.40 -3.54
C VAL A 40 6.85 -5.31 -3.08
N LEU A 41 7.35 -4.30 -2.37
CA LEU A 41 6.56 -3.13 -1.98
C LEU A 41 6.00 -2.40 -3.21
N LYS A 42 4.71 -2.09 -3.18
CA LYS A 42 3.99 -1.39 -4.26
C LYS A 42 3.74 0.07 -3.89
N THR A 43 3.84 0.93 -4.88
CA THR A 43 3.55 2.38 -4.79
C THR A 43 2.59 2.78 -5.90
N GLY A 44 1.96 3.95 -5.76
CA GLY A 44 1.01 4.48 -6.74
C GLY A 44 -0.36 3.80 -6.69
N PHE A 45 -1.15 4.01 -7.74
CA PHE A 45 -2.47 3.42 -7.92
C PHE A 45 -2.36 1.92 -8.19
N GLN A 46 -3.21 1.13 -7.52
CA GLN A 46 -3.22 -0.32 -7.61
C GLN A 46 -4.65 -0.83 -7.62
N GLN A 47 -4.96 -1.80 -8.48
CA GLN A 47 -6.24 -2.50 -8.46
C GLN A 47 -6.08 -3.83 -7.71
N ILE A 48 -6.84 -4.01 -6.62
CA ILE A 48 -6.83 -5.20 -5.76
C ILE A 48 -8.29 -5.60 -5.54
N ASN A 49 -8.68 -6.81 -5.95
CA ASN A 49 -10.04 -7.33 -5.81
C ASN A 49 -11.11 -6.33 -6.29
N GLN A 50 -10.94 -5.80 -7.51
CA GLN A 50 -11.83 -4.81 -8.14
C GLN A 50 -11.90 -3.44 -7.43
N LYS A 51 -11.14 -3.23 -6.35
CA LYS A 51 -11.00 -1.95 -5.66
C LYS A 51 -9.71 -1.27 -6.08
N THR A 52 -9.75 0.05 -6.26
CA THR A 52 -8.53 0.83 -6.48
C THR A 52 -8.03 1.38 -5.15
N ILE A 53 -6.77 1.18 -4.81
CA ILE A 53 -6.10 1.85 -3.68
C ILE A 53 -4.97 2.74 -4.21
N TYR A 54 -4.44 3.61 -3.36
CA TYR A 54 -3.24 4.38 -3.66
C TYR A 54 -2.24 4.27 -2.52
N SER A 55 -1.00 3.92 -2.85
CA SER A 55 0.13 3.99 -1.93
C SER A 55 1.04 5.16 -2.29
N ASN A 56 1.52 5.92 -1.31
CA ASN A 56 2.46 7.02 -1.54
C ASN A 56 3.85 6.51 -2.01
N SER A 57 4.78 7.44 -2.24
CA SER A 57 6.14 7.12 -2.73
C SER A 57 6.95 6.22 -1.79
N VAL A 58 6.58 6.15 -0.51
CA VAL A 58 7.21 5.25 0.46
C VAL A 58 6.45 3.94 0.69
N GLY A 59 5.34 3.72 -0.04
CA GLY A 59 4.55 2.49 -0.06
C GLY A 59 3.36 2.47 0.90
N GLN A 60 3.09 3.55 1.62
CA GLN A 60 1.99 3.62 2.58
C GLN A 60 0.66 3.85 1.86
N VAL A 61 -0.30 2.96 2.08
CA VAL A 61 -1.68 3.10 1.59
C VAL A 61 -2.30 4.36 2.18
N GLN A 62 -2.92 5.17 1.33
CA GLN A 62 -3.53 6.44 1.70
C GLN A 62 -5.03 6.28 1.96
N PHE A 63 -5.53 7.11 2.88
CA PHE A 63 -6.91 7.17 3.31
C PHE A 63 -7.40 8.62 3.26
N GLY A 64 -8.71 8.81 3.18
CA GLY A 64 -9.35 10.12 3.15
C GLY A 64 -9.06 10.90 1.87
N TRP A 65 -9.17 12.22 1.95
CA TRP A 65 -8.92 13.12 0.84
C TRP A 65 -7.43 13.22 0.52
N GLN A 66 -7.09 13.04 -0.75
CA GLN A 66 -5.72 13.13 -1.26
C GLN A 66 -5.69 13.99 -2.52
N SER A 67 -4.60 14.75 -2.68
CA SER A 67 -4.28 15.48 -3.91
C SER A 67 -3.14 14.74 -4.61
N ILE A 68 -3.42 14.14 -5.77
CA ILE A 68 -2.47 13.32 -6.51
C ILE A 68 -2.40 13.88 -7.92
N ALA A 69 -1.22 14.35 -8.32
CA ALA A 69 -0.98 14.98 -9.63
C ALA A 69 -2.02 16.06 -10.00
N GLY A 70 -2.37 16.91 -9.02
CA GLY A 70 -3.32 18.02 -9.21
C GLY A 70 -4.80 17.61 -9.24
N ARG A 71 -5.12 16.33 -9.01
CA ARG A 71 -6.51 15.83 -8.94
C ARG A 71 -6.84 15.40 -7.52
N ARG A 72 -8.09 15.65 -7.10
CA ARG A 72 -8.60 15.24 -5.78
C ARG A 72 -9.25 13.86 -5.87
N TYR A 73 -8.83 12.98 -4.95
CA TYR A 73 -9.37 11.64 -4.77
C TYR A 73 -9.79 11.47 -3.31
N PHE A 74 -10.79 10.65 -3.07
CA PHE A 74 -11.11 10.22 -1.72
C PHE A 74 -10.96 8.71 -1.63
N PHE A 75 -10.20 8.27 -0.64
CA PHE A 75 -10.03 6.86 -0.31
C PHE A 75 -10.80 6.59 0.98
N ASN A 76 -11.64 5.55 0.95
CA ASN A 76 -12.46 5.16 2.09
C ASN A 76 -11.60 4.98 3.35
N LEU A 77 -12.01 5.61 4.46
CA LEU A 77 -11.21 5.70 5.69
C LEU A 77 -10.91 4.35 6.36
N GLN A 78 -11.67 3.29 6.06
CA GLN A 78 -11.49 1.96 6.64
C GLN A 78 -10.77 1.02 5.69
N THR A 79 -11.13 1.05 4.41
CA THR A 79 -10.69 0.05 3.43
C THR A 79 -9.59 0.56 2.49
N GLY A 80 -9.35 1.87 2.44
CA GLY A 80 -8.42 2.49 1.49
C GLY A 80 -8.91 2.48 0.04
N ALA A 81 -10.13 2.00 -0.23
CA ALA A 81 -10.69 1.94 -1.57
C ALA A 81 -11.07 3.34 -2.08
N MET A 82 -10.62 3.68 -3.28
CA MET A 82 -10.99 4.91 -3.98
C MET A 82 -12.50 4.95 -4.19
N MET A 83 -13.13 6.02 -3.73
CA MET A 83 -14.53 6.29 -3.96
C MET A 83 -14.70 7.12 -5.23
N THR A 84 -15.64 6.71 -6.07
CA THR A 84 -16.03 7.38 -7.30
C THR A 84 -17.52 7.68 -7.25
N GLY A 85 -17.97 8.74 -7.92
CA GLY A 85 -19.40 9.05 -8.01
C GLY A 85 -19.99 9.51 -6.69
N PHE A 86 -19.46 10.61 -6.14
CA PHE A 86 -20.17 11.36 -5.10
C PHE A 86 -21.47 11.88 -5.72
N SER A 87 -22.58 11.21 -5.42
CA SER A 87 -23.93 11.70 -5.64
C SER A 87 -24.38 12.55 -4.46
#